data_AF-A0A8H5YX44-F1
#
_entry.id   AF-A0A8H5YX44-F1
#
_cell.length_a   1.000
_cell.length_b   1.000
_cell.length_c   1.000
_cell.angle_alpha   90.00
_cell.angle_beta   90.00
_cell.angle_gamma   90.00
#
_symmetry.space_group_name_H-M   'P 1'
#
loop_
_entity.id
_entity.type
_entity.pdbx_description
1 polymer ?
#
loop_
_entity_poly.entity_id
_entity_poly.type
_entity_poly.pdbx_seq_one_letter_code
_entity_poly.pdbx_strand_id
1 'polypeptide(L)'
;MASVQASGAASHPYTCNTCQVAYRNIDLQKGHMKSDWHRYNLKRRVASLPPISSDVFTEKVLQARAVSSAEADKAYFERVCDICEKTYYSENAFQNHLSSQKHKTKEASSGQTVSGRADDETTSIVSSTFSLGEPIAPSQGEVDSDAEEEFSHVVEGLQKASITEQRPSPVKRNS
;
A
#
# COMPACT_ATOMS: atom_id res chain seq x y z
N MET A 1 27.50 22.82 -40.33
CA MET A 1 26.12 23.35 -40.41
C MET A 1 25.27 22.24 -41.00
N ALA A 2 24.62 21.45 -40.14
CA ALA A 2 23.91 20.23 -40.55
C ALA A 2 22.49 20.59 -41.00
N SER A 3 22.17 20.25 -42.24
CA SER A 3 20.85 20.43 -42.84
C SER A 3 19.84 19.47 -42.22
N VAL A 4 18.94 19.98 -41.38
CA VAL A 4 17.72 19.28 -41.00
C VAL A 4 16.75 19.35 -42.18
N GLN A 5 16.71 18.29 -42.98
CA GLN A 5 15.70 18.11 -44.02
C GLN A 5 14.38 17.73 -43.35
N ALA A 6 13.46 18.70 -43.27
CA ALA A 6 12.07 18.45 -42.98
C ALA A 6 11.39 17.89 -44.24
N SER A 7 11.27 16.56 -44.32
CA SER A 7 10.49 15.87 -45.35
C SER A 7 9.33 15.14 -44.68
N GLY A 8 8.09 15.57 -44.95
CA GLY A 8 6.90 14.85 -44.47
C GLY A 8 5.58 15.62 -44.44
N ALA A 9 5.36 16.61 -45.30
CA ALA A 9 4.03 17.15 -45.49
C ALA A 9 3.17 16.16 -46.31
N ALA A 10 2.04 15.71 -45.74
CA ALA A 10 0.94 14.97 -46.36
C ALA A 10 0.89 13.41 -46.30
N SER A 11 1.45 12.74 -45.28
CA SER A 11 1.05 11.33 -45.00
C SER A 11 0.20 11.13 -43.73
N HIS A 12 0.06 12.17 -42.89
CA HIS A 12 -0.68 12.11 -41.63
C HIS A 12 -1.52 13.38 -41.40
N PRO A 13 -2.70 13.51 -42.03
CA PRO A 13 -3.53 14.70 -41.92
C PRO A 13 -4.21 14.88 -40.55
N TYR A 14 -4.17 13.86 -39.69
CA TYR A 14 -4.83 13.87 -38.39
C TYR A 14 -3.79 13.97 -37.27
N THR A 15 -3.81 15.01 -36.44
CA THR A 15 -2.78 15.23 -35.41
C THR A 15 -3.39 15.48 -34.04
N CYS A 16 -2.62 15.21 -32.98
CA CYS A 16 -2.94 15.61 -31.62
C CYS A 16 -1.86 16.54 -31.07
N ASN A 17 -2.22 17.79 -30.79
CA ASN A 17 -1.29 18.78 -30.24
C ASN A 17 -0.91 18.52 -28.78
N THR A 18 -1.79 17.89 -28.00
CA THR A 18 -1.51 17.55 -26.60
C THR A 18 -0.45 16.46 -26.48
N CYS A 19 -0.47 15.48 -27.39
CA CYS A 19 0.42 14.33 -27.36
C CYS A 19 1.52 14.36 -28.42
N GLN A 20 1.55 15.42 -29.26
CA GLN A 20 2.54 15.64 -30.32
C GLN A 20 2.71 14.47 -31.29
N VAL A 21 1.59 13.84 -31.67
CA VAL A 21 1.56 12.67 -32.58
C VAL A 21 0.66 12.90 -33.77
N ALA A 22 1.00 12.24 -34.88
CA ALA A 22 0.30 12.32 -36.14
C ALA A 22 -0.19 10.93 -36.60
N TYR A 23 -1.37 10.88 -37.20
CA TYR A 23 -2.09 9.69 -37.63
C TYR A 23 -2.45 9.78 -39.11
N ARG A 24 -2.43 8.63 -39.78
CA ARG A 24 -2.82 8.49 -41.19
C ARG A 24 -4.33 8.43 -41.40
N ASN A 25 -5.08 8.00 -40.37
CA ASN A 25 -6.53 7.83 -40.40
C ASN A 25 -7.19 8.54 -39.20
N ILE A 26 -8.38 9.08 -39.42
CA ILE A 26 -9.22 9.71 -38.40
C ILE A 26 -9.64 8.72 -37.31
N ASP A 27 -9.83 7.45 -37.65
CA ASP A 27 -10.24 6.44 -36.66
C ASP A 27 -9.16 6.20 -35.61
N LEU A 28 -7.88 6.23 -36.03
CA LEU A 28 -6.74 6.16 -35.12
C LEU A 28 -6.70 7.39 -34.21
N GLN A 29 -6.96 8.59 -34.74
CA GLN A 29 -7.02 9.81 -33.94
C GLN A 29 -8.16 9.74 -32.91
N LYS A 30 -9.36 9.29 -33.31
CA LYS A 30 -10.51 9.11 -32.41
C LYS A 30 -10.24 8.05 -31.34
N GLY A 31 -9.61 6.94 -31.70
CA GLY A 31 -9.16 5.92 -30.76
C GLY A 31 -8.17 6.48 -29.75
N HIS A 32 -7.20 7.27 -30.23
CA HIS A 32 -6.25 7.96 -29.35
C HIS A 32 -6.92 8.93 -28.39
N MET A 33 -7.89 9.76 -28.82
CA MET A 33 -8.60 10.69 -27.92
C MET A 33 -9.29 9.99 -26.75
N LYS A 34 -9.66 8.72 -26.90
CA LYS A 34 -10.30 7.90 -25.85
C LYS A 34 -9.31 7.15 -24.98
N SER A 35 -8.06 7.00 -25.43
CA SER A 35 -7.01 6.25 -24.73
C SER A 35 -6.59 6.89 -23.41
N ASP A 36 -6.12 6.07 -22.48
CA ASP A 36 -5.60 6.53 -21.19
C ASP A 36 -4.33 7.38 -21.34
N TRP A 37 -3.53 7.12 -22.38
CA TRP A 37 -2.35 7.94 -22.69
C TRP A 37 -2.72 9.39 -23.01
N HIS A 38 -3.78 9.62 -23.79
CA HIS A 38 -4.27 10.98 -24.08
C HIS A 38 -4.78 11.67 -22.82
N ARG A 39 -5.59 10.97 -22.01
CA ARG A 39 -6.13 11.47 -20.75
C ARG A 39 -5.02 11.84 -19.76
N TYR A 40 -3.98 11.00 -19.67
CA TYR A 40 -2.82 11.22 -18.83
C TYR A 40 -2.05 12.48 -19.27
N ASN A 41 -1.75 12.62 -20.56
CA ASN A 41 -1.10 13.81 -21.09
C ASN A 41 -1.96 15.08 -20.96
N LEU A 42 -3.29 14.97 -21.07
CA LEU A 42 -4.20 16.08 -20.83
C LEU A 42 -4.13 16.56 -19.37
N LYS A 43 -4.14 15.63 -18.40
CA LYS A 43 -3.98 15.96 -16.97
C LYS A 43 -2.63 16.63 -16.70
N ARG A 44 -1.54 16.15 -17.31
CA ARG A 44 -0.22 16.79 -17.22
C ARG A 44 -0.23 18.21 -17.76
N ARG A 45 -0.84 18.43 -18.93
CA ARG A 45 -0.98 19.75 -19.54
C ARG A 45 -1.73 20.73 -18.65
N VAL A 46 -2.83 20.29 -18.03
CA VAL A 46 -3.58 21.10 -17.05
C VAL A 46 -2.73 21.45 -15.84
N ALA A 47 -1.86 20.53 -15.40
CA ALA A 47 -0.88 20.78 -14.35
C ALA A 47 0.37 21.55 -14.84
N SER A 48 0.36 22.14 -16.04
CA SER A 48 1.50 22.83 -16.68
C SER A 48 2.77 21.98 -16.86
N LEU A 49 2.64 20.65 -16.81
CA LEU A 49 3.74 19.71 -17.03
C LEU A 49 3.85 19.34 -18.52
N PRO A 50 5.07 19.08 -19.03
CA PRO A 50 5.27 18.67 -20.41
C PRO A 50 4.62 17.30 -20.69
N PRO A 51 4.10 17.08 -21.92
CA PRO A 51 3.58 15.79 -22.32
C PRO A 51 4.70 14.75 -22.42
N ILE A 52 4.35 13.49 -22.21
CA ILE A 52 5.25 12.35 -22.33
C ILE A 52 4.92 11.53 -23.59
N SER A 53 5.96 10.89 -24.14
CA SER A 53 5.83 9.97 -25.27
C SER A 53 5.06 8.70 -24.89
N SER A 54 4.66 7.93 -25.90
CA SER A 54 4.02 6.62 -25.70
C SER A 54 4.93 5.66 -24.93
N ASP A 55 6.22 5.69 -25.21
CA ASP A 55 7.18 4.71 -24.67
C ASP A 55 7.42 4.92 -23.18
N VAL A 56 7.50 6.19 -22.76
CA VAL A 56 7.58 6.52 -21.33
C VAL A 56 6.26 6.17 -20.62
N PHE A 57 5.13 6.34 -21.29
CA PHE A 57 3.84 5.97 -20.72
C PHE A 57 3.71 4.46 -20.54
N THR A 58 4.13 3.66 -21.52
CA THR A 58 4.11 2.20 -21.40
C THR A 58 5.03 1.73 -20.29
N GLU A 59 6.24 2.30 -20.17
CA GLU A 59 7.15 2.00 -19.06
C GLU A 59 6.50 2.33 -17.70
N LYS A 60 5.89 3.51 -17.55
CA LYS A 60 5.17 3.91 -16.33
C LYS A 60 4.02 2.95 -16.00
N VAL A 61 3.25 2.54 -17.01
CA VAL A 61 2.14 1.59 -16.83
C VAL A 61 2.65 0.21 -16.43
N LEU A 62 3.75 -0.26 -17.04
CA LEU A 62 4.39 -1.52 -16.66
C LEU A 62 4.92 -1.48 -15.23
N GLN A 63 5.58 -0.38 -14.84
CA GLN A 63 6.04 -0.16 -13.47
C GLN A 63 4.86 -0.16 -12.47
N ALA A 64 3.79 0.58 -12.77
CA ALA A 64 2.61 0.62 -11.92
C ALA A 64 1.96 -0.76 -11.76
N ARG A 65 1.86 -1.53 -12.86
CA ARG A 65 1.33 -2.91 -12.81
C ARG A 65 2.20 -3.84 -11.98
N ALA A 66 3.52 -3.73 -12.07
CA ALA A 66 4.45 -4.54 -11.28
C ALA A 66 4.35 -4.24 -9.77
N VAL A 67 4.14 -2.97 -9.41
CA VAL A 67 3.90 -2.57 -8.02
C VAL A 67 2.56 -3.15 -7.54
N SER A 68 1.49 -2.97 -8.32
CA SER A 68 0.17 -3.49 -7.96
C SER A 68 0.11 -5.01 -7.91
N SER A 69 0.86 -5.74 -8.74
CA SER A 69 0.95 -7.20 -8.64
C SER A 69 1.71 -7.62 -7.39
N ALA A 70 2.82 -6.95 -7.06
CA ALA A 70 3.54 -7.24 -5.82
C ALA A 70 2.70 -6.93 -4.57
N GLU A 71 1.84 -5.91 -4.62
CA GLU A 71 0.86 -5.60 -3.57
C GLU A 71 -0.26 -6.65 -3.51
N ALA A 72 -0.75 -7.13 -4.65
CA ALA A 72 -1.74 -8.21 -4.72
C ALA A 72 -1.18 -9.55 -4.22
N ASP A 73 0.08 -9.87 -4.53
CA ASP A 73 0.76 -11.08 -4.05
C ASP A 73 0.98 -11.02 -2.53
N LYS A 74 1.27 -9.83 -1.97
CA LYS A 74 1.28 -9.62 -0.51
C LYS A 74 -0.10 -9.80 0.11
N ALA A 75 -1.15 -9.33 -0.55
CA ALA A 75 -2.52 -9.52 -0.09
C ALA A 75 -2.96 -10.99 -0.14
N TYR A 76 -2.42 -11.80 -1.05
CA TYR A 76 -2.74 -13.23 -1.15
C TYR A 76 -1.91 -14.11 -0.19
N PHE A 77 -0.69 -13.70 0.16
CA PHE A 77 0.16 -14.46 1.06
C PHE A 77 -0.21 -14.18 2.52
N GLU A 78 -1.14 -14.95 3.08
CA GLU A 78 -1.41 -14.96 4.53
C GLU A 78 -0.82 -16.22 5.15
N ARG A 79 0.22 -16.07 5.99
CA ARG A 79 0.79 -17.16 6.80
C ARG A 79 0.88 -16.75 8.25
N VAL A 80 0.46 -17.63 9.15
CA VAL A 80 0.57 -17.46 10.60
C VAL A 80 1.74 -18.31 11.09
N CYS A 81 2.52 -17.79 12.03
CA CYS A 81 3.48 -18.59 12.78
C CYS A 81 2.81 -19.17 14.03
N ASP A 82 2.73 -20.49 14.17
CA ASP A 82 2.05 -21.12 15.31
C ASP A 82 2.73 -20.86 16.66
N ILE A 83 4.05 -20.63 16.66
CA ILE A 83 4.85 -20.43 17.89
C ILE A 83 4.74 -18.97 18.37
N CYS A 84 4.60 -18.03 17.43
CA CYS A 84 4.54 -16.61 17.72
C CYS A 84 3.14 -16.01 17.59
N GLU A 85 2.18 -16.78 17.08
CA GLU A 85 0.80 -16.38 16.75
C GLU A 85 0.75 -15.05 15.96
N LYS A 86 1.75 -14.83 15.12
CA LYS A 86 1.89 -13.63 14.29
C LYS A 86 1.56 -13.96 12.84
N THR A 87 0.65 -13.17 12.25
CA THR A 87 0.30 -13.25 10.82
C THR A 87 1.25 -12.38 10.00
N TYR A 88 1.73 -12.93 8.89
CA TYR A 88 2.64 -12.29 7.96
C TYR A 88 2.01 -12.26 6.57
N TYR A 89 2.11 -11.11 5.93
CA TYR A 89 1.55 -10.82 4.60
C TYR A 89 2.59 -10.86 3.47
N SER A 90 3.72 -11.52 3.72
CA SER A 90 4.79 -11.68 2.72
C SER A 90 5.68 -12.86 3.09
N GLU A 91 6.02 -13.67 2.09
CA GLU A 91 6.88 -14.84 2.28
C GLU A 91 8.26 -14.47 2.84
N ASN A 92 8.88 -13.41 2.30
CA ASN A 92 10.16 -12.90 2.81
C ASN A 92 10.09 -12.45 4.27
N ALA A 93 8.95 -11.87 4.69
CA ALA A 93 8.78 -11.46 6.08
C ALA A 93 8.63 -12.67 7.01
N PHE A 94 7.88 -13.69 6.57
CA PHE A 94 7.73 -14.95 7.30
C PHE A 94 9.05 -15.72 7.43
N GLN A 95 9.82 -15.84 6.33
CA GLN A 95 11.12 -16.52 6.37
C GLN A 95 12.14 -15.78 7.26
N ASN A 96 12.17 -14.44 7.22
CA ASN A 96 13.00 -13.65 8.14
C ASN A 96 12.55 -13.78 9.59
N HIS A 97 11.25 -13.93 9.83
CA HIS A 97 10.74 -14.22 11.15
C HIS A 97 11.27 -15.56 11.68
N LEU A 98 11.18 -16.63 10.88
CA LEU A 98 11.69 -17.96 11.23
C LEU A 98 13.21 -17.95 11.49
N SER A 99 13.97 -17.16 10.74
CA SER A 99 15.43 -17.08 10.91
C SER A 99 15.87 -16.19 12.09
N SER A 100 14.98 -15.35 12.61
CA SER A 100 15.24 -14.42 13.71
C SER A 100 15.51 -15.14 15.04
N GLN A 101 16.39 -14.57 15.86
CA GLN A 101 16.70 -15.12 17.18
C GLN A 101 15.47 -15.20 18.08
N LYS A 102 14.53 -14.25 17.98
CA LYS A 102 13.30 -14.21 18.78
C LYS A 102 12.41 -15.43 18.55
N HIS A 103 12.33 -15.91 17.31
CA HIS A 103 11.60 -17.12 16.99
C HIS A 103 12.32 -18.32 17.59
N LYS A 104 13.61 -18.50 17.27
CA LYS A 104 14.44 -19.63 17.74
C LYS A 104 14.48 -19.80 19.25
N THR A 105 14.57 -18.71 20.02
CA THR A 105 14.52 -18.78 21.48
C THR A 105 13.15 -19.23 21.98
N LYS A 106 12.08 -18.77 21.32
CA LYS A 106 10.70 -19.15 21.64
C LYS A 106 10.42 -20.61 21.27
N GLU A 107 10.91 -21.09 20.12
CA GLU A 107 10.83 -22.51 19.74
C GLU A 107 11.53 -23.41 20.77
N ALA A 108 12.72 -23.00 21.25
CA ALA A 108 13.47 -23.74 22.25
C ALA A 108 12.78 -23.77 23.62
N SER A 109 12.04 -22.72 23.98
CA SER A 109 11.23 -22.70 25.22
C SER A 109 9.87 -23.39 25.08
N SER A 110 9.27 -23.42 23.88
CA SER A 110 7.94 -23.98 23.62
C SER A 110 7.92 -25.51 23.52
N GLY A 111 9.08 -26.19 23.64
CA GLY A 111 9.16 -27.63 23.86
C GLY A 111 8.64 -28.10 25.23
N GLN A 112 8.25 -27.17 26.11
CA GLN A 112 7.74 -27.48 27.45
C GLN A 112 6.38 -26.78 27.67
N THR A 113 5.32 -27.58 27.56
CA THR A 113 3.95 -27.38 28.08
C THR A 113 2.90 -26.63 27.25
N VAL A 114 1.75 -27.29 27.23
CA VAL A 114 0.38 -26.89 26.84
C VAL A 114 -0.01 -25.49 27.35
N SER A 115 -0.65 -24.72 26.47
CA SER A 115 -1.54 -23.58 26.69
C SER A 115 -1.29 -22.65 27.88
N GLY A 116 -0.97 -21.38 27.60
CA GLY A 116 -1.41 -20.29 28.46
C GLY A 116 -0.52 -19.07 28.51
N ARG A 117 -1.02 -18.00 27.89
CA ARG A 117 -1.00 -16.61 28.35
C ARG A 117 0.32 -15.82 28.30
N ALA A 118 0.10 -14.56 27.98
CA ALA A 118 1.05 -13.47 28.03
C ALA A 118 1.20 -13.02 29.47
N ASP A 119 2.42 -13.09 30.00
CA ASP A 119 2.88 -12.24 31.08
C ASP A 119 4.39 -12.03 30.97
N ASP A 120 4.76 -10.76 31.11
CA ASP A 120 6.06 -10.15 30.91
C ASP A 120 6.95 -10.40 32.15
N GLU A 121 7.95 -11.29 32.03
CA GLU A 121 8.97 -11.54 33.05
C GLU A 121 10.15 -10.60 32.82
N THR A 122 10.08 -9.40 33.41
CA THR A 122 11.21 -8.48 33.47
C THR A 122 12.29 -9.01 34.40
N THR A 123 13.34 -9.55 33.80
CA THR A 123 14.74 -9.28 34.13
C THR A 123 15.21 -9.59 35.56
N SER A 124 15.94 -10.69 35.68
CA SER A 124 16.83 -11.01 36.79
C SER A 124 17.83 -9.89 37.06
N ILE A 125 17.90 -9.42 38.30
CA ILE A 125 19.07 -8.72 38.84
C ILE A 125 19.43 -9.31 40.20
N VAL A 126 20.75 -9.37 40.40
CA VAL A 126 21.55 -9.53 41.63
C VAL A 126 21.81 -10.95 42.17
N SER A 127 23.03 -11.39 41.85
CA SER A 127 23.88 -12.20 42.73
C SER A 127 24.29 -11.37 43.96
N SER A 128 24.47 -12.06 45.10
CA SER A 128 25.27 -11.71 46.30
C SER A 128 24.50 -11.70 47.65
N THR A 129 24.71 -12.81 48.37
CA THR A 129 24.76 -13.02 49.83
C THR A 129 24.52 -11.83 50.78
N PHE A 130 23.38 -11.82 51.50
CA PHE A 130 23.28 -11.52 52.94
C PHE A 130 21.90 -11.97 53.48
N SER A 131 21.84 -12.30 54.76
CA SER A 131 20.81 -13.15 55.40
C SER A 131 19.64 -12.36 56.01
N LEU A 132 18.44 -13.00 55.99
CA LEU A 132 17.22 -12.81 56.79
C LEU A 132 16.15 -11.78 56.36
N GLY A 133 15.05 -12.26 55.75
CA GLY A 133 13.71 -11.62 55.72
C GLY A 133 12.82 -11.99 54.51
N GLU A 134 11.76 -12.78 54.71
CA GLU A 134 10.65 -13.05 53.76
C GLU A 134 9.45 -12.06 53.99
N PRO A 135 8.40 -11.99 53.14
CA PRO A 135 8.32 -11.63 51.71
C PRO A 135 7.24 -10.54 51.43
N ILE A 136 7.30 -9.82 50.29
CA ILE A 136 6.11 -9.20 49.66
C ILE A 136 6.31 -9.11 48.14
N ALA A 137 5.31 -9.60 47.40
CA ALA A 137 5.27 -9.70 45.93
C ALA A 137 4.52 -8.48 45.32
N PRO A 138 4.41 -8.34 43.98
CA PRO A 138 5.04 -7.27 43.20
C PRO A 138 4.04 -6.21 42.71
N SER A 139 4.53 -5.01 42.33
CA SER A 139 3.74 -4.04 41.56
C SER A 139 4.35 -3.86 40.16
N GLN A 140 3.60 -4.32 39.17
CA GLN A 140 3.87 -4.20 37.74
C GLN A 140 3.67 -2.74 37.30
N GLY A 141 4.61 -2.22 36.51
CA GLY A 141 4.39 -1.01 35.73
C GLY A 141 3.68 -1.37 34.43
N GLU A 142 2.36 -1.24 34.45
CA GLU A 142 1.45 -1.34 33.30
C GLU A 142 1.80 -0.30 32.21
N VAL A 143 2.17 -0.77 31.01
CA VAL A 143 2.05 0.07 29.80
C VAL A 143 0.63 -0.09 29.31
N ASP A 144 -0.09 1.03 29.37
CA ASP A 144 -1.53 1.18 29.25
C ASP A 144 -2.05 0.64 27.90
N SER A 145 -2.87 -0.41 27.96
CA SER A 145 -3.56 -1.01 26.81
C SER A 145 -4.76 -0.19 26.32
N ASP A 146 -5.08 0.94 26.98
CA ASP A 146 -6.23 1.79 26.67
C ASP A 146 -6.05 2.62 25.37
N ALA A 147 -4.81 2.83 24.92
CA ALA A 147 -4.53 3.64 23.73
C ALA A 147 -4.89 2.96 22.39
N GLU A 148 -5.01 1.64 22.37
CA GLU A 148 -5.34 0.87 21.14
C GLU A 148 -6.87 0.78 20.93
N GLU A 149 -7.67 0.93 22.00
CA GLU A 149 -9.14 0.92 21.93
C GLU A 149 -9.70 2.27 21.44
N GLU A 150 -9.06 3.39 21.79
CA GLU A 150 -9.48 4.72 21.31
C GLU A 150 -9.29 4.91 19.80
N PHE A 151 -8.23 4.35 19.21
CA PHE A 151 -7.97 4.51 17.76
C PHE A 151 -8.98 3.72 16.90
N SER A 152 -9.44 2.56 17.40
CA SER A 152 -10.44 1.72 16.73
C SER A 152 -11.81 2.41 16.64
N HIS A 153 -12.20 3.16 17.68
CA HIS A 153 -13.46 3.90 17.70
C HIS A 153 -13.45 5.11 16.74
N VAL A 154 -12.30 5.74 16.50
CA VAL A 154 -12.15 6.86 15.54
C VAL A 154 -12.32 6.40 14.09
N VAL A 155 -11.83 5.19 13.75
CA VAL A 155 -11.94 4.63 12.38
C VAL A 155 -13.37 4.23 12.05
N GLU A 156 -14.12 3.65 13.00
CA GLU A 156 -15.55 3.36 12.82
C GLU A 156 -16.39 4.63 12.62
N GLY A 157 -16.05 5.71 13.34
CA GLY A 157 -16.70 7.02 13.17
C GLY A 157 -16.52 7.60 11.76
N LEU A 158 -15.32 7.43 11.17
CA LEU A 158 -15.02 7.89 9.81
C LEU A 158 -15.76 7.08 8.74
N GLN A 159 -15.93 5.78 8.96
CA GLN A 159 -16.60 4.87 8.01
C GLN A 159 -18.13 5.09 8.00
N LYS A 160 -18.71 5.43 9.16
CA LYS A 160 -20.15 5.75 9.30
C LYS A 160 -20.52 7.12 8.70
N ALA A 161 -19.54 7.99 8.48
CA ALA A 161 -19.69 9.28 7.79
C ALA A 161 -19.61 9.18 6.25
N SER A 162 -19.72 7.97 5.68
CA SER A 162 -20.00 7.74 4.25
C SER A 162 -21.36 8.37 3.87
N ILE A 163 -21.31 9.66 3.57
CA ILE A 163 -22.41 10.47 3.05
C ILE A 163 -23.03 9.76 1.85
N THR A 164 -24.32 9.47 2.02
CA THR A 164 -25.24 9.01 0.99
C THR A 164 -25.30 10.03 -0.14
N GLU A 165 -24.92 9.58 -1.34
CA GLU A 165 -25.25 10.20 -2.62
C GLU A 165 -26.77 10.35 -2.76
N GLN A 166 -27.32 11.49 -2.35
CA GLN A 166 -28.64 11.95 -2.81
C GLN A 166 -28.42 13.11 -3.78
N ARG A 167 -28.31 12.77 -5.06
CA ARG A 167 -28.48 13.68 -6.19
C ARG A 167 -29.99 13.83 -6.46
N PRO A 168 -30.64 14.99 -6.22
CA PRO A 168 -31.96 15.23 -6.74
C PRO A 168 -31.87 15.81 -8.15
N SER A 169 -32.52 15.18 -9.11
CA SER A 169 -32.82 15.69 -10.45
C SER A 169 -34.25 15.23 -10.77
N PRO A 170 -35.09 15.93 -11.56
CA PRO A 170 -35.18 17.35 -11.90
C PRO A 170 -36.54 17.96 -11.43
N VAL A 171 -36.60 19.27 -11.20
CA VAL A 171 -37.86 19.95 -10.86
C VAL A 171 -38.76 20.04 -12.10
N LYS A 172 -39.92 19.38 -12.06
CA LYS A 172 -41.03 19.58 -13.01
C LYS A 172 -41.65 20.96 -12.76
N ARG A 173 -41.68 21.83 -13.77
CA ARG A 173 -42.53 23.03 -13.77
C ARG A 173 -43.92 22.65 -14.24
N ASN A 174 -44.93 23.03 -13.47
CA ASN A 174 -46.36 22.87 -13.77
C ASN A 174 -46.97 24.19 -14.25
N SER A 175 -47.82 24.06 -15.28
CA SER A 175 -48.79 25.01 -15.86
C SER A 175 -48.26 26.33 -16.44
#